data_AF-A0A2Z5R1C0-F1
#
_entry.id   AF-A0A2Z5R1C0-F1
#
_cell.length_a   1.000
_cell.length_b   1.000
_cell.length_c   1.000
_cell.angle_alpha   90.00
_cell.angle_beta   90.00
_cell.angle_gamma   90.00
#
_symmetry.space_group_name_H-M   'P 1'
#
loop_
_entity.id
_entity.type
_entity.pdbx_description
1 polymer ?
#
loop_
_entity_poly.entity_id
_entity_poly.type
_entity_poly.pdbx_seq_one_letter_code
_entity_poly.pdbx_strand_id
1 'polypeptide(L)'
;MQTASATTAANEHDDERKIIETLIEERNRELTEKGAPTLQVRSLTKVEHKGDTLALTAEVQAPGYTPTEAELRDKGVRMQDGMAVQKVTFELHQDNGRWRIASAVPVSE
;
A
#
# COMPACT_ATOMS: atom_id res chain seq x y z
N MET A 1 10.06 9.57 36.92
CA MET A 1 10.23 8.12 36.77
C MET A 1 9.63 7.73 35.42
N GLN A 2 10.44 7.10 34.57
CA GLN A 2 10.12 6.64 33.22
C GLN A 2 9.05 5.55 33.23
N THR A 3 8.10 5.59 32.29
CA THR A 3 7.57 4.42 31.56
C THR A 3 6.64 4.93 30.44
N ALA A 4 7.18 5.16 29.25
CA ALA A 4 6.41 5.27 28.01
C ALA A 4 7.31 4.77 26.87
N SER A 5 7.43 3.45 26.77
CA SER A 5 8.27 2.80 25.75
C SER A 5 7.49 1.63 25.15
N ALA A 6 6.43 1.95 24.39
CA ALA A 6 5.78 1.00 23.48
C ALA A 6 4.81 1.66 22.49
N THR A 7 4.97 2.92 22.07
CA THR A 7 4.11 3.50 21.00
C THR A 7 4.83 4.66 20.32
N THR A 8 5.83 4.37 19.49
CA THR A 8 6.50 5.44 18.72
C THR A 8 6.82 5.05 17.28
N ALA A 9 6.92 3.76 16.96
CA ALA A 9 7.15 3.32 15.57
C ALA A 9 5.88 3.29 14.68
N ALA A 10 4.68 3.48 15.25
CA ALA A 10 3.42 3.45 14.50
C ALA A 10 2.96 4.83 13.99
N ASN A 11 3.67 5.91 14.33
CA ASN A 11 3.18 7.28 14.14
C ASN A 11 4.09 8.16 13.27
N GLU A 12 5.20 7.64 12.75
CA GLU A 12 6.15 8.45 11.96
C GLU A 12 5.68 8.71 10.52
N HIS A 13 4.60 8.05 10.07
CA HIS A 13 4.12 8.14 8.69
C HIS A 13 2.58 8.20 8.54
N ASP A 14 1.87 8.80 9.51
CA ASP A 14 0.40 8.87 9.48
C ASP A 14 -0.12 9.69 8.28
N ASP A 15 0.59 10.77 7.93
CA ASP A 15 0.25 11.61 6.78
C ASP A 15 0.46 10.86 5.45
N GLU A 16 1.59 10.17 5.26
CA GLU A 16 1.86 9.37 4.07
C GLU A 16 0.93 8.15 3.96
N ARG A 17 0.53 7.57 5.09
CA ARG A 17 -0.47 6.50 5.15
C ARG A 17 -1.82 7.01 4.62
N LYS A 18 -2.28 8.17 5.09
CA LYS A 18 -3.52 8.79 4.60
C LYS A 18 -3.47 9.10 3.10
N ILE A 19 -2.32 9.53 2.60
CA ILE A 19 -2.12 9.79 1.16
C ILE A 19 -2.34 8.51 0.35
N ILE A 20 -1.65 7.41 0.69
CA ILE A 20 -1.81 6.17 -0.08
C ILE A 20 -3.18 5.52 0.11
N GLU A 21 -3.77 5.60 1.31
CA GLU A 21 -5.13 5.14 1.58
C GLU A 21 -6.14 5.86 0.66
N THR A 22 -6.06 7.19 0.58
CA THR A 22 -6.90 8.00 -0.30
C THR A 22 -6.74 7.56 -1.76
N LEU A 23 -5.52 7.35 -2.23
CA LEU A 23 -5.25 6.92 -3.61
C LEU A 23 -5.77 5.51 -3.89
N ILE A 24 -5.69 4.60 -2.92
CA ILE A 24 -6.27 3.25 -3.02
C ILE A 24 -7.80 3.32 -3.01
N GLU A 25 -8.42 4.20 -2.23
CA GLU A 25 -9.86 4.41 -2.24
C GLU A 25 -10.37 4.88 -3.61
N GLU A 26 -9.63 5.77 -4.28
CA GLU A 26 -9.93 6.16 -5.66
C GLU A 26 -9.87 4.96 -6.61
N ARG A 27 -8.84 4.12 -6.49
CA ARG A 27 -8.70 2.91 -7.29
C ARG A 27 -9.82 1.91 -7.00
N ASN A 28 -10.21 1.79 -5.73
CA ASN A 28 -11.29 0.90 -5.30
C ASN A 28 -12.65 1.31 -5.85
N ARG A 29 -12.89 2.61 -6.08
CA ARG A 29 -14.08 3.07 -6.77
C ARG A 29 -14.18 2.45 -8.17
N GLU A 30 -13.10 2.53 -8.95
CA GLU A 30 -13.05 1.91 -10.27
C GLU A 30 -13.15 0.37 -10.24
N LEU A 31 -12.53 -0.27 -9.24
CA LEU A 31 -12.62 -1.73 -9.07
C LEU A 31 -14.04 -2.16 -8.73
N THR A 32 -14.72 -1.42 -7.85
CA THR A 32 -16.12 -1.66 -7.47
C THR A 32 -17.04 -1.51 -8.68
N GLU A 33 -16.85 -0.47 -9.49
CA GLU A 33 -17.60 -0.29 -10.74
C GLU A 33 -17.42 -1.46 -11.73
N LYS A 34 -16.27 -2.13 -11.66
CA LYS A 34 -15.94 -3.31 -12.48
C LYS A 34 -16.29 -4.64 -11.81
N GLY A 35 -16.86 -4.63 -10.60
CA GLY A 35 -17.14 -5.83 -9.81
C GLY A 35 -15.90 -6.60 -9.37
N ALA A 36 -14.74 -5.95 -9.35
CA ALA A 36 -13.46 -6.54 -8.96
C ALA A 36 -13.19 -6.38 -7.45
N PRO A 37 -12.41 -7.28 -6.82
CA PRO A 37 -11.99 -7.15 -5.43
C PRO A 37 -11.26 -5.83 -5.16
N THR A 38 -11.54 -5.22 -4.01
CA THR A 38 -10.91 -3.98 -3.57
C THR A 38 -9.62 -4.24 -2.82
N LEU A 39 -8.78 -3.21 -2.72
CA LEU A 39 -7.48 -3.23 -2.06
C LEU A 39 -7.56 -2.48 -0.72
N GLN A 40 -6.76 -2.91 0.25
CA GLN A 40 -6.64 -2.27 1.56
C GLN A 40 -5.17 -2.15 1.96
N VAL A 41 -4.77 -1.00 2.49
CA VAL A 41 -3.42 -0.81 3.04
C VAL A 41 -3.36 -1.49 4.41
N ARG A 42 -2.52 -2.51 4.53
CA ARG A 42 -2.32 -3.25 5.78
C ARG A 42 -1.27 -2.57 6.66
N SER A 43 -0.15 -2.17 6.08
CA SER A 43 0.96 -1.53 6.81
C SER A 43 1.83 -0.72 5.84
N LEU A 44 2.52 0.31 6.37
CA LEU A 44 3.65 0.94 5.69
C LEU A 44 4.95 0.36 6.23
N THR A 45 5.88 0.03 5.34
CA THR A 45 7.17 -0.61 5.68
C THR A 45 8.37 0.25 5.34
N LYS A 46 8.26 1.14 4.35
CA LYS A 46 9.28 2.13 4.00
C LYS A 46 8.59 3.38 3.48
N VAL A 47 9.13 4.55 3.83
CA VAL A 47 8.71 5.84 3.29
C VAL A 47 9.95 6.65 2.97
N GLU A 48 10.00 7.24 1.79
CA GLU A 48 11.11 8.06 1.30
C GLU A 48 10.54 9.27 0.55
N HIS A 49 10.69 10.45 1.16
CA HIS A 49 10.20 11.70 0.61
C HIS A 49 11.34 12.50 -0.03
N LYS A 50 11.14 12.98 -1.26
CA LYS A 50 12.16 13.69 -2.04
C LYS A 50 11.54 14.76 -2.92
N GLY A 51 11.40 15.97 -2.36
CA GLY A 51 10.79 17.10 -3.06
C GLY A 51 9.32 16.81 -3.39
N ASP A 52 8.96 16.90 -4.66
CA ASP A 52 7.61 16.62 -5.16
C ASP A 52 7.34 15.11 -5.38
N THR A 53 8.25 14.24 -4.94
CA THR A 53 8.14 12.78 -5.08
C THR A 53 8.09 12.10 -3.72
N LEU A 54 7.21 11.11 -3.58
CA LEU A 54 7.08 10.27 -2.40
C LEU A 54 7.10 8.81 -2.82
N ALA A 55 8.13 8.07 -2.40
CA ALA A 55 8.20 6.63 -2.58
C ALA A 55 7.83 5.94 -1.25
N LEU A 56 6.84 5.06 -1.27
CA LEU A 56 6.42 4.31 -0.10
C LEU A 56 6.28 2.83 -0.44
N THR A 57 6.67 1.96 0.48
CA THR A 57 6.45 0.51 0.37
C THR A 57 5.40 0.11 1.38
N ALA A 58 4.28 -0.42 0.89
CA ALA A 58 3.16 -0.83 1.70
C ALA A 58 2.89 -2.32 1.51
N GLU A 59 2.42 -2.98 2.56
CA GLU A 59 1.69 -4.24 2.39
C GLU A 59 0.24 -3.92 2.05
N VAL A 60 -0.22 -4.41 0.91
CA VAL A 60 -1.59 -4.26 0.44
C VAL A 60 -2.26 -5.62 0.47
N GLN A 61 -3.49 -5.67 0.95
CA GLN A 61 -4.31 -6.87 0.94
C GLN A 61 -5.53 -6.71 0.04
N ALA A 62 -5.97 -7.80 -0.57
CA ALA A 62 -7.12 -7.82 -1.46
C ALA A 62 -8.14 -8.86 -0.98
N PRO A 63 -9.09 -8.48 -0.10
CA PRO A 63 -10.12 -9.40 0.39
C PRO A 63 -11.00 -9.91 -0.77
N GLY A 64 -11.22 -11.23 -0.81
CA GLY A 64 -11.98 -11.86 -1.89
C GLY A 64 -11.23 -12.03 -3.21
N TYR A 65 -9.96 -11.60 -3.29
CA TYR A 65 -9.10 -11.92 -4.42
C TYR A 65 -8.47 -13.31 -4.25
N THR A 66 -8.50 -14.11 -5.31
CA THR A 66 -7.83 -15.42 -5.37
C THR A 66 -6.65 -15.31 -6.36
N PRO A 67 -5.40 -15.24 -5.88
CA PRO A 67 -4.25 -15.13 -6.75
C PRO A 67 -3.98 -16.45 -7.49
N THR A 68 -3.51 -16.33 -8.72
CA THR A 68 -3.05 -17.47 -9.52
C THR A 68 -1.71 -18.01 -9.01
N GLU A 69 -1.36 -19.26 -9.37
CA GLU A 69 -0.05 -19.83 -9.04
C GLU A 69 1.12 -18.99 -9.57
N ALA A 70 0.97 -18.37 -10.74
CA ALA A 70 1.97 -17.46 -11.30
C ALA A 70 2.11 -16.18 -10.46
N GLU A 71 1.03 -15.65 -9.90
CA GLU A 71 1.13 -14.47 -9.02
C GLU A 71 1.78 -14.80 -7.68
N LEU A 72 1.47 -15.97 -7.13
CA LEU A 72 2.10 -16.46 -5.92
C LEU A 72 3.61 -16.70 -6.12
N ARG A 73 4.02 -17.17 -7.30
CA ARG A 73 5.44 -17.47 -7.61
C ARG A 73 6.23 -16.27 -8.10
N ASP A 74 5.66 -15.45 -8.98
CA ASP A 74 6.40 -14.44 -9.76
C ASP A 74 6.10 -13.00 -9.33
N LYS A 75 4.96 -12.75 -8.66
CA LYS A 75 4.52 -11.40 -8.29
C LYS A 75 4.68 -11.09 -6.80
N GLY A 76 5.23 -12.01 -6.00
CA GLY A 76 5.40 -11.79 -4.55
C GLY A 76 4.06 -11.68 -3.80
N VAL A 77 2.97 -12.22 -4.36
CA VAL A 77 1.70 -12.33 -3.64
C VAL A 77 1.78 -13.52 -2.69
N ARG A 78 1.28 -13.36 -1.47
CA ARG A 78 1.22 -14.41 -0.46
C ARG A 78 -0.17 -14.48 0.15
N MET A 79 -0.62 -15.69 0.47
CA MET A 79 -1.85 -15.86 1.25
C MET A 79 -1.52 -15.70 2.73
N GLN A 80 -2.20 -14.77 3.39
CA GLN A 80 -2.09 -14.56 4.83
C GLN A 80 -3.49 -14.45 5.43
N ASP A 81 -3.80 -15.30 6.41
CA ASP A 81 -5.12 -15.34 7.06
C ASP A 81 -6.29 -15.48 6.07
N GLY A 82 -6.07 -16.19 4.96
CA GLY A 82 -7.04 -16.36 3.87
C GLY A 82 -7.17 -15.16 2.92
N MET A 83 -6.37 -14.11 3.10
CA MET A 83 -6.34 -12.92 2.25
C MET A 83 -5.08 -12.88 1.40
N ALA A 84 -5.21 -12.48 0.14
CA ALA A 84 -4.06 -12.19 -0.71
C ALA A 84 -3.39 -10.91 -0.24
N VAL A 85 -2.12 -11.00 0.15
CA VAL A 85 -1.28 -9.88 0.59
C VAL A 85 -0.09 -9.76 -0.35
N GLN A 86 0.25 -8.54 -0.73
CA GLN A 86 1.38 -8.25 -1.59
C GLN A 86 2.11 -7.01 -1.07
N LYS A 87 3.44 -7.05 -1.07
CA LYS A 87 4.26 -5.89 -0.78
C LYS A 87 4.48 -5.11 -2.06
N VAL A 88 4.16 -3.82 -2.05
CA VAL A 88 4.19 -2.96 -3.24
C VAL A 88 4.88 -1.65 -2.90
N THR A 89 5.85 -1.27 -3.74
CA THR A 89 6.44 0.07 -3.71
C THR A 89 5.65 0.97 -4.65
N PHE A 90 5.01 1.99 -4.08
CA PHE A 90 4.33 3.05 -4.79
C PHE A 90 5.27 4.24 -4.93
N GLU A 91 5.44 4.70 -6.15
CA GLU A 91 6.05 5.99 -6.42
C GLU A 91 4.93 6.99 -6.70
N LEU A 92 4.88 8.05 -5.90
CA LEU A 92 3.89 9.10 -6.00
C LEU A 92 4.57 10.40 -6.42
N HIS A 93 3.87 11.18 -7.25
CA HIS A 93 4.27 12.54 -7.57
C HIS A 93 3.18 13.52 -7.16
N GLN A 94 3.58 14.73 -6.80
CA GLN A 94 2.65 15.82 -6.52
C GLN A 94 2.33 16.56 -7.82
N ASP A 95 1.08 16.47 -8.28
CA ASP A 95 0.55 17.24 -9.41
C ASP A 95 -0.45 18.27 -8.90
N ASN A 96 -0.16 19.56 -9.09
CA ASN A 96 -1.02 20.68 -8.67
C ASN A 96 -1.49 20.60 -7.21
N GLY A 97 -0.59 20.22 -6.30
CA GLY A 97 -0.89 20.08 -4.88
C GLY A 97 -1.60 18.77 -4.50
N ARG A 98 -1.85 17.87 -5.45
CA ARG A 98 -2.49 16.57 -5.23
C ARG A 98 -1.53 15.42 -5.56
N TRP A 99 -1.41 14.48 -4.65
CA TRP A 99 -0.64 13.26 -4.89
C TRP A 99 -1.30 12.38 -5.95
N ARG A 100 -0.50 11.71 -6.76
CA ARG A 100 -0.93 10.74 -7.77
C ARG A 100 0.03 9.56 -7.78
N ILE A 101 -0.49 8.35 -8.03
CA ILE A 101 0.35 7.17 -8.26
C ILE A 101 1.02 7.32 -9.62
N ALA A 102 2.34 7.49 -9.62
CA ALA A 102 3.18 7.46 -10.82
C ALA A 102 3.44 6.01 -11.24
N SER A 103 3.77 5.16 -10.27
CA SER A 103 4.00 3.74 -10.48
C SER A 103 3.67 2.93 -9.23
N ALA A 104 3.34 1.65 -9.42
CA ALA A 104 3.13 0.68 -8.37
C ALA A 104 3.85 -0.61 -8.77
N VAL A 105 4.95 -0.91 -8.08
CA VAL A 105 5.84 -2.02 -8.42
C VAL A 105 5.79 -3.05 -7.29
N PRO A 106 5.41 -4.32 -7.58
CA PRO A 106 5.45 -5.36 -6.57
C PRO A 106 6.90 -5.64 -6.14
N VAL A 107 7.09 -5.86 -4.85
CA VAL A 107 8.38 -6.28 -4.30
C VAL A 107 8.39 -7.81 -4.29
N SER A 108 9.19 -8.39 -5.17
CA SER A 108 9.51 -9.82 -5.14
C SER A 108 10.57 -10.04 -4.07
N GLU A 109 10.23 -10.72 -2.97
CA GLU A 109 11.19 -11.19 -1.95
C GLU A 109 11.80 -12.55 -2.34
#